data_AF-A0A0K9Y083-F1
#
_entry.id   AF-A0A0K9Y083-F1
#
_cell.length_a   1.000
_cell.length_b   1.000
_cell.length_c   1.000
_cell.angle_alpha   90.00
_cell.angle_beta   90.00
_cell.angle_gamma   90.00
#
_symmetry.space_group_name_H-M   'P 1'
#
loop_
_entity.id
_entity.type
_entity.pdbx_description
1 polymer ?
#
loop_
_entity_poly.entity_id
_entity_poly.type
_entity_poly.pdbx_seq_one_letter_code
_entity_poly.pdbx_strand_id
1 'polypeptide(L)'
;MIRLDPKEISFPNPLHYDGHEGMIAFGGDLSVERIWFAYQNGIFPWFNPDEEILWWCPDPRFVLFPDELKISKSMKKILKNEVFTFTENKNFKAVIKNCQEINRKGQDGTWLSDELMESFITLHKFGFAKSIEVWQNEELVGGFYGLQIGKVFCGESMFAKVSNASKAGFIHFVQTYKNELEIIDCQSHTEHLESLGARMIPKKEFLKTLHNNNER
;
A
#
# COMPACT_ATOMS: atom_id res chain seq x y z
N MET A 1 -19.89 6.75 13.72
CA MET A 1 -18.48 7.13 13.47
C MET A 1 -17.84 7.37 14.82
N ILE A 2 -16.64 6.81 15.06
CA ILE A 2 -15.98 6.83 16.38
C ILE A 2 -14.77 7.76 16.30
N ARG A 3 -14.67 8.72 17.23
CA ARG A 3 -13.48 9.58 17.39
C ARG A 3 -12.45 8.82 18.23
N LEU A 4 -11.22 8.71 17.75
CA LEU A 4 -10.14 8.06 18.49
C LEU A 4 -9.56 8.99 19.57
N ASP A 5 -9.17 8.39 20.70
CA ASP A 5 -8.40 9.09 21.74
C ASP A 5 -6.91 9.16 21.32
N PRO A 6 -6.28 10.34 21.24
CA PRO A 6 -4.85 10.47 20.97
C PRO A 6 -3.94 9.76 21.99
N LYS A 7 -4.45 9.42 23.19
CA LYS A 7 -3.68 8.71 24.24
C LYS A 7 -3.73 7.19 24.13
N GLU A 8 -4.60 6.65 23.29
CA GLU A 8 -4.77 5.20 23.10
C GLU A 8 -4.64 4.84 21.63
N ILE A 9 -3.92 3.77 21.31
CA ILE A 9 -3.74 3.34 19.91
C ILE A 9 -4.90 2.48 19.37
N SER A 10 -5.88 2.13 20.21
CA SER A 10 -6.92 1.16 19.87
C SER A 10 -7.88 1.65 18.78
N PHE A 11 -8.39 0.70 18.00
CA PHE A 11 -9.43 0.92 17.00
C PHE A 11 -10.70 0.11 17.31
N PRO A 12 -11.88 0.54 16.83
CA PRO A 12 -13.05 -0.32 16.76
C PRO A 12 -12.73 -1.58 15.95
N ASN A 13 -13.19 -2.74 16.41
CA ASN A 13 -12.93 -4.01 15.71
C ASN A 13 -13.65 -4.05 14.35
N PRO A 14 -12.93 -4.07 13.21
CA PRO A 14 -13.54 -4.00 11.89
C PRO A 14 -14.32 -5.25 11.48
N LEU A 15 -14.20 -6.37 12.21
CA LEU A 15 -15.04 -7.57 11.99
C LEU A 15 -16.50 -7.37 12.46
N HIS A 16 -16.71 -6.47 13.42
CA HIS A 16 -18.02 -6.25 14.06
C HIS A 16 -18.57 -4.85 13.82
N TYR A 17 -17.75 -3.96 13.28
CA TYR A 17 -18.14 -2.59 13.00
C TYR A 17 -17.88 -2.26 11.52
N ASP A 18 -18.97 -2.05 10.80
CA ASP A 18 -18.99 -1.45 9.46
C ASP A 18 -19.48 -0.02 9.60
N GLY A 19 -18.56 0.93 9.59
CA GLY A 19 -18.95 2.34 9.50
C GLY A 19 -19.44 2.70 8.10
N HIS A 20 -19.72 3.98 7.88
CA HIS A 20 -20.26 4.45 6.60
C HIS A 20 -19.25 4.19 5.48
N GLU A 21 -19.62 3.38 4.49
CA GLU A 21 -18.81 3.08 3.30
C GLU A 21 -17.37 2.59 3.62
N GLY A 22 -17.21 1.90 4.76
CA GLY A 22 -15.91 1.37 5.18
C GLY A 22 -15.08 2.30 6.06
N MET A 23 -15.51 3.53 6.31
CA MET A 23 -14.83 4.41 7.26
C MET A 23 -15.14 4.01 8.70
N ILE A 24 -14.14 3.59 9.48
CA ILE A 24 -14.36 3.02 10.81
C ILE A 24 -14.17 4.03 11.95
N ALA A 25 -13.27 5.00 11.79
CA ALA A 25 -12.94 5.96 12.82
C ALA A 25 -12.34 7.25 12.24
N PHE A 26 -12.24 8.28 13.06
CA PHE A 26 -11.59 9.54 12.71
C PHE A 26 -10.82 10.13 13.91
N GLY A 27 -9.88 11.03 13.64
CA GLY A 27 -8.98 11.62 14.64
C GLY A 27 -7.86 10.67 15.09
N GLY A 28 -7.38 10.87 16.33
CA GLY A 28 -6.16 10.23 16.83
C GLY A 28 -4.91 11.01 16.42
N ASP A 29 -3.89 10.29 15.97
CA ASP A 29 -2.59 10.81 15.55
C ASP A 29 -2.02 9.93 14.42
N LEU A 30 -0.88 10.29 13.84
CA LEU A 30 -0.18 9.47 12.85
C LEU A 30 1.08 8.85 13.44
N SER A 31 1.10 8.55 14.74
CA SER A 31 2.24 7.91 15.40
C SER A 31 2.57 6.57 14.77
N VAL A 32 3.86 6.21 14.80
CA VAL A 32 4.38 4.95 14.26
C VAL A 32 3.64 3.75 14.83
N GLU A 33 3.39 3.78 16.15
CA GLU A 33 2.68 2.74 16.90
C GLU A 33 1.24 2.60 16.45
N ARG A 34 0.51 3.71 16.28
CA ARG A 34 -0.89 3.67 15.83
C ARG A 34 -1.00 3.23 14.38
N ILE A 35 -0.14 3.73 13.50
CA ILE A 35 -0.10 3.30 12.10
C ILE A 35 0.13 1.80 12.05
N TRP A 36 1.21 1.30 12.67
CA TRP A 36 1.49 -0.14 12.69
C TRP A 36 0.30 -0.95 13.21
N PHE A 37 -0.29 -0.54 14.33
CA PHE A 37 -1.43 -1.23 14.92
C PHE A 37 -2.67 -1.19 14.01
N ALA A 38 -2.93 -0.08 13.30
CA ALA A 38 -4.01 0.02 12.33
C ALA A 38 -3.84 -1.04 11.22
N TYR A 39 -2.64 -1.12 10.63
CA TYR A 39 -2.35 -2.07 9.56
C TYR A 39 -2.49 -3.52 10.01
N GLN A 40 -2.06 -3.84 11.24
CA GLN A 40 -2.29 -5.17 11.83
C GLN A 40 -3.78 -5.53 11.92
N ASN A 41 -4.67 -4.54 12.03
CA ASN A 41 -6.12 -4.74 12.08
C ASN A 41 -6.80 -4.55 10.70
N GLY A 42 -6.02 -4.40 9.62
CA GLY A 42 -6.54 -4.20 8.26
C GLY A 42 -7.10 -2.79 8.02
N ILE A 43 -6.64 -1.83 8.81
CA ILE A 43 -7.08 -0.43 8.81
C ILE A 43 -5.96 0.42 8.22
N PHE A 44 -6.31 1.39 7.38
CA PHE A 44 -5.37 2.35 6.83
C PHE A 44 -5.89 3.80 6.93
N PRO A 45 -5.00 4.79 7.08
CA PRO A 45 -5.38 6.20 7.06
C PRO A 45 -5.56 6.67 5.61
N TRP A 46 -6.60 7.45 5.35
CA TRP A 46 -6.76 8.14 4.06
C TRP A 46 -7.67 9.35 4.21
N PHE A 47 -7.15 10.55 3.94
CA PHE A 47 -7.82 11.83 4.16
C PHE A 47 -7.22 12.89 3.23
N ASN A 48 -7.97 13.96 2.95
CA ASN A 48 -7.47 15.09 2.18
C ASN A 48 -6.68 16.06 3.08
N PRO A 49 -5.82 16.92 2.51
CA PRO A 49 -5.29 18.07 3.23
C PRO A 49 -6.42 18.85 3.92
N ASP A 50 -6.15 19.31 5.14
CA ASP A 50 -7.08 20.05 6.01
C ASP A 50 -8.29 19.26 6.57
N GLU A 51 -8.45 17.98 6.23
CA GLU A 51 -9.41 17.09 6.90
C GLU A 51 -8.83 16.50 8.20
N GLU A 52 -9.71 16.12 9.14
CA GLU A 52 -9.29 15.27 10.25
C GLU A 52 -8.83 13.90 9.70
N ILE A 53 -7.89 13.24 10.40
CA ILE A 53 -7.43 11.89 10.02
C ILE A 53 -8.64 10.95 9.94
N LEU A 54 -8.83 10.28 8.81
CA LEU A 54 -9.87 9.27 8.62
C LEU A 54 -9.25 7.89 8.47
N TRP A 55 -9.88 6.88 9.08
CA TRP A 55 -9.39 5.50 9.11
C TRP A 55 -10.39 4.56 8.46
N TRP A 56 -9.91 3.70 7.57
CA TRP A 56 -10.74 2.92 6.65
C TRP A 56 -10.47 1.42 6.73
N CYS A 57 -11.53 0.65 6.61
CA CYS A 57 -11.52 -0.80 6.40
C CYS A 57 -12.71 -1.18 5.49
N PRO A 58 -12.60 -0.97 4.16
CA PRO A 58 -13.70 -1.18 3.22
C PRO A 58 -14.13 -2.65 3.11
N ASP A 59 -15.43 -2.83 2.84
CA ASP A 59 -16.03 -4.10 2.43
C ASP A 59 -16.82 -3.87 1.13
N PRO A 60 -16.44 -4.50 0.00
CA PRO A 60 -15.33 -5.44 -0.17
C PRO A 60 -13.94 -4.79 -0.08
N ARG A 61 -12.91 -5.62 0.14
CA ARG A 61 -11.48 -5.24 0.11
C ARG A 61 -10.86 -5.61 -1.23
N PHE A 62 -10.09 -4.69 -1.83
CA PHE A 62 -9.43 -4.93 -3.10
C PHE A 62 -8.02 -5.49 -2.90
N VAL A 63 -7.75 -6.65 -3.51
CA VAL A 63 -6.53 -7.43 -3.26
C VAL A 63 -5.99 -8.06 -4.54
N LEU A 64 -4.71 -8.45 -4.52
CA LEU A 64 -4.10 -9.30 -5.53
C LEU A 64 -3.50 -10.55 -4.88
N PHE A 65 -3.91 -11.71 -5.36
CA PHE A 65 -3.22 -12.96 -5.04
C PHE A 65 -2.01 -13.13 -5.98
N PRO A 66 -0.80 -13.45 -5.48
CA PRO A 66 0.38 -13.56 -6.34
C PRO A 66 0.24 -14.58 -7.49
N ASP A 67 -0.54 -15.65 -7.29
CA ASP A 67 -0.86 -16.64 -8.33
C ASP A 67 -1.81 -16.13 -9.42
N GLU A 68 -2.58 -15.08 -9.13
CA GLU A 68 -3.54 -14.48 -10.07
C GLU A 68 -2.93 -13.36 -10.92
N LEU A 69 -1.62 -13.07 -10.76
CA LEU A 69 -0.93 -12.01 -11.49
C LEU A 69 -1.02 -12.18 -13.02
N LYS A 70 -1.63 -11.20 -13.68
CA LYS A 70 -1.77 -11.13 -15.14
C LYS A 70 -0.72 -10.20 -15.72
N ILE A 71 0.12 -10.74 -16.60
CA ILE A 71 1.15 -9.98 -17.32
C ILE A 71 0.81 -9.93 -18.82
N SER A 72 0.51 -8.73 -19.32
CA SER A 72 0.21 -8.51 -20.73
C SER A 72 1.41 -8.85 -21.63
N LYS A 73 1.15 -9.13 -22.92
CA LYS A 73 2.22 -9.41 -23.89
C LYS A 73 3.22 -8.25 -24.02
N SER A 74 2.75 -7.00 -23.96
CA SER A 74 3.60 -5.81 -23.99
C SER A 74 4.50 -5.71 -22.77
N MET A 75 3.98 -5.97 -21.57
CA MET A 75 4.79 -5.98 -20.35
C MET A 75 5.82 -7.09 -20.34
N LYS A 76 5.47 -8.31 -20.81
CA LYS A 76 6.46 -9.40 -20.96
C LYS A 76 7.64 -8.98 -21.83
N LYS A 77 7.39 -8.24 -22.93
CA LYS A 77 8.45 -7.72 -23.80
C LYS A 77 9.32 -6.68 -23.09
N ILE A 78 8.71 -5.75 -22.35
CA ILE A 78 9.45 -4.73 -21.59
C ILE A 78 10.38 -5.37 -20.55
N LEU A 79 9.86 -6.34 -19.77
CA LEU A 79 10.64 -7.04 -18.75
C LEU A 79 11.77 -7.88 -19.37
N LYS A 80 11.48 -8.59 -20.47
CA LYS A 80 12.49 -9.38 -21.19
C LYS A 80 13.62 -8.52 -21.77
N ASN A 81 13.31 -7.30 -22.18
CA ASN A 81 14.28 -6.38 -22.76
C ASN A 81 15.11 -5.64 -21.69
N GLU A 82 14.89 -5.92 -20.40
CA GLU A 82 15.65 -5.34 -19.28
C GLU A 82 15.73 -3.81 -19.33
N VAL A 83 14.63 -3.18 -19.77
CA VAL A 83 14.53 -1.71 -19.89
C VAL A 83 14.70 -1.02 -18.53
N PHE A 84 14.41 -1.74 -17.46
CA PHE A 84 14.47 -1.27 -16.08
C PHE A 84 15.34 -2.18 -15.23
N THR A 85 16.01 -1.58 -14.24
CA THR A 85 16.64 -2.30 -13.12
C THR A 85 15.81 -2.10 -11.86
N PHE A 86 15.78 -3.10 -10.98
CA PHE A 86 15.01 -3.06 -9.74
C PHE A 86 15.93 -3.14 -8.53
N THR A 87 15.63 -2.36 -7.50
CA THR A 87 16.22 -2.56 -6.16
C THR A 87 15.12 -2.56 -5.11
N GLU A 88 15.45 -3.09 -3.95
CA GLU A 88 14.57 -3.08 -2.78
C GLU A 88 15.26 -2.32 -1.65
N ASN A 89 14.50 -1.48 -0.95
CA ASN A 89 14.93 -0.75 0.25
C ASN A 89 16.19 0.09 0.05
N LYS A 90 16.58 0.39 -1.19
CA LYS A 90 17.80 1.15 -1.47
C LYS A 90 17.57 2.65 -1.28
N ASN A 91 16.36 3.13 -1.55
CA ASN A 91 16.04 4.56 -1.43
C ASN A 91 14.57 4.82 -1.11
N PHE A 92 14.11 4.26 0.02
CA PHE A 92 12.73 4.41 0.51
C PHE A 92 12.28 5.87 0.57
N LYS A 93 13.12 6.77 1.09
CA LYS A 93 12.82 8.20 1.21
C LYS A 93 12.54 8.85 -0.15
N ALA A 94 13.30 8.50 -1.19
CA ALA A 94 13.01 9.01 -2.52
C ALA A 94 11.70 8.44 -3.09
N VAL A 95 11.41 7.15 -2.88
CA VAL A 95 10.17 6.53 -3.36
C VAL A 95 8.93 7.20 -2.74
N ILE A 96 8.89 7.33 -1.42
CA ILE A 96 7.74 7.93 -0.72
C ILE A 96 7.58 9.41 -1.09
N LYS A 97 8.68 10.15 -1.21
CA LYS A 97 8.65 11.56 -1.66
C LYS A 97 8.09 11.72 -3.08
N ASN A 98 8.50 10.86 -4.02
CA ASN A 98 7.95 10.91 -5.37
C ASN A 98 6.48 10.46 -5.41
N CYS A 99 6.04 9.59 -4.49
CA CYS A 99 4.61 9.25 -4.33
C CYS A 99 3.80 10.44 -3.79
N GLN A 100 4.39 11.27 -2.92
CA GLN A 100 3.80 12.52 -2.47
C GLN A 100 3.65 13.48 -3.65
N GLU A 101 4.73 13.77 -4.38
CA GLU A 101 4.78 14.85 -5.37
C GLU A 101 4.03 14.56 -6.69
N ILE A 102 3.72 13.29 -7.00
CA ILE A 102 3.14 12.94 -8.29
C ILE A 102 1.69 13.42 -8.43
N ASN A 103 1.46 14.32 -9.38
CA ASN A 103 0.13 14.83 -9.66
C ASN A 103 -0.75 13.74 -10.31
N ARG A 104 -1.90 13.46 -9.71
CA ARG A 104 -2.87 12.46 -10.21
C ARG A 104 -4.08 13.20 -10.75
N LYS A 105 -4.52 12.85 -11.97
CA LYS A 105 -5.70 13.46 -12.59
C LYS A 105 -6.92 13.33 -11.65
N GLY A 106 -7.48 14.47 -11.24
CA GLY A 106 -8.64 14.51 -10.35
C GLY A 106 -8.32 14.46 -8.84
N GLN A 107 -7.04 14.52 -8.44
CA GLN A 107 -6.65 14.80 -7.06
C GLN A 107 -6.11 16.22 -6.95
N ASP A 108 -6.80 17.06 -6.18
CA ASP A 108 -6.28 18.35 -5.75
C ASP A 108 -5.40 18.11 -4.51
N GLY A 109 -4.07 18.10 -4.73
CA GLY A 109 -3.09 17.96 -3.66
C GLY A 109 -2.65 16.52 -3.37
N THR A 110 -1.81 16.39 -2.34
CA THR A 110 -1.15 15.13 -1.96
C THR A 110 -1.82 14.61 -0.70
N TRP A 111 -2.48 13.45 -0.76
CA TRP A 111 -3.08 12.80 0.42
C TRP A 111 -2.03 12.41 1.48
N LEU A 112 -0.75 12.32 1.09
CA LEU A 112 0.37 11.98 1.96
C LEU A 112 0.94 13.24 2.62
N SER A 113 0.60 13.47 3.89
CA SER A 113 1.19 14.56 4.68
C SER A 113 2.65 14.27 5.04
N ASP A 114 3.40 15.32 5.37
CA ASP A 114 4.79 15.18 5.84
C ASP A 114 4.88 14.34 7.12
N GLU A 115 3.89 14.47 8.02
CA GLU A 115 3.78 13.67 9.24
C GLU A 115 3.62 12.18 8.91
N LEU A 116 2.69 11.82 8.00
CA LEU A 116 2.48 10.44 7.58
C LEU A 116 3.74 9.87 6.91
N MET A 117 4.41 10.66 6.07
CA MET A 117 5.65 10.27 5.42
C MET A 117 6.75 9.93 6.43
N GLU A 118 6.96 10.76 7.46
CA GLU A 118 7.96 10.50 8.49
C GLU A 118 7.65 9.24 9.32
N SER A 119 6.36 8.95 9.55
CA SER A 119 5.95 7.68 10.19
C SER A 119 6.29 6.47 9.34
N PHE A 120 6.03 6.49 8.02
CA PHE A 120 6.44 5.41 7.13
C PHE A 120 7.97 5.27 6.99
N ILE A 121 8.72 6.39 6.98
CA ILE A 121 10.19 6.36 6.99
C ILE A 121 10.69 5.70 8.29
N THR A 122 10.03 5.96 9.42
CA THR A 122 10.39 5.35 10.69
C THR A 122 10.03 3.86 10.71
N LEU A 123 8.86 3.47 10.21
CA LEU A 123 8.49 2.06 10.01
C LEU A 123 9.46 1.31 9.09
N HIS A 124 9.99 1.99 8.07
CA HIS A 124 11.02 1.44 7.20
C HIS A 124 12.33 1.17 7.97
N LYS A 125 12.78 2.11 8.81
CA LYS A 125 13.97 1.93 9.67
C LYS A 125 13.82 0.75 10.63
N PHE A 126 12.60 0.47 11.09
CA PHE A 126 12.29 -0.70 11.92
C PHE A 126 12.08 -2.00 11.12
N GLY A 127 12.14 -1.96 9.78
CA GLY A 127 12.00 -3.12 8.92
C GLY A 127 10.55 -3.53 8.60
N PHE A 128 9.56 -2.74 9.03
CA PHE A 128 8.14 -3.00 8.77
C PHE A 128 7.68 -2.49 7.41
N ALA A 129 8.25 -1.38 6.93
CA ALA A 129 7.95 -0.84 5.61
C ALA A 129 9.04 -1.20 4.58
N LYS A 130 8.61 -1.49 3.36
CA LYS A 130 9.49 -1.80 2.23
C LYS A 130 9.23 -0.86 1.05
N SER A 131 10.28 -0.60 0.27
CA SER A 131 10.18 0.06 -1.03
C SER A 131 10.76 -0.79 -2.13
N ILE A 132 10.19 -0.67 -3.32
CA ILE A 132 10.75 -1.18 -4.57
C ILE A 132 11.06 0.03 -5.45
N GLU A 133 12.30 0.14 -5.88
CA GLU A 133 12.78 1.19 -6.77
C GLU A 133 12.92 0.66 -8.20
N VAL A 134 12.50 1.48 -9.17
CA VAL A 134 12.61 1.19 -10.60
C VAL A 134 13.53 2.21 -11.24
N TRP A 135 14.64 1.72 -11.78
CA TRP A 135 15.71 2.52 -12.34
C TRP A 135 15.77 2.40 -13.86
N GLN A 136 16.06 3.50 -14.54
CA GLN A 136 16.40 3.53 -15.96
C GLN A 136 17.57 4.50 -16.14
N ASN A 137 18.66 4.05 -16.77
CA ASN A 137 19.86 4.88 -16.96
C ASN A 137 20.34 5.52 -15.64
N GLU A 138 20.36 4.75 -14.54
CA GLU A 138 20.74 5.19 -13.19
C GLU A 138 19.79 6.22 -12.54
N GLU A 139 18.70 6.62 -13.22
CA GLU A 139 17.69 7.52 -12.67
C GLU A 139 16.53 6.74 -12.04
N LEU A 140 16.04 7.23 -10.90
CA LEU A 140 14.84 6.70 -10.24
C LEU A 140 13.59 7.17 -11.00
N VAL A 141 13.04 6.28 -11.84
CA VAL A 141 11.93 6.57 -12.76
C VAL A 141 10.59 5.98 -12.33
N GLY A 142 10.57 5.18 -11.27
CA GLY A 142 9.33 4.67 -10.67
C GLY A 142 9.60 3.91 -9.40
N GLY A 143 8.52 3.47 -8.76
CA GLY A 143 8.62 2.69 -7.54
C GLY A 143 7.32 2.70 -6.76
N PHE A 144 7.29 1.92 -5.70
CA PHE A 144 6.19 1.89 -4.75
C PHE A 144 6.71 1.48 -3.37
N TYR A 145 5.90 1.76 -2.35
CA TYR A 145 6.19 1.35 -0.99
C TYR A 145 4.95 0.75 -0.33
N GLY A 146 5.17 0.05 0.78
CA GLY A 146 4.11 -0.59 1.54
C GLY A 146 4.61 -1.19 2.84
N LEU A 147 3.69 -1.75 3.61
CA LEU A 147 3.97 -2.44 4.87
C LEU A 147 3.91 -3.96 4.70
N GLN A 148 4.85 -4.66 5.33
CA GLN A 148 4.90 -6.11 5.37
C GLN A 148 4.33 -6.61 6.71
N ILE A 149 3.28 -7.42 6.64
CA ILE A 149 2.60 -8.00 7.80
C ILE A 149 2.58 -9.52 7.62
N GLY A 150 3.57 -10.21 8.19
CA GLY A 150 3.78 -11.63 7.92
C GLY A 150 3.91 -11.87 6.42
N LYS A 151 2.98 -12.61 5.81
CA LYS A 151 2.91 -12.86 4.35
C LYS A 151 1.95 -11.94 3.59
N VAL A 152 1.44 -10.89 4.23
CA VAL A 152 0.60 -9.87 3.60
C VAL A 152 1.45 -8.65 3.30
N PHE A 153 1.40 -8.16 2.05
CA PHE A 153 2.00 -6.88 1.70
C PHE A 153 0.90 -5.84 1.45
N CYS A 154 0.82 -4.82 2.30
CA CYS A 154 -0.09 -3.69 2.13
C CYS A 154 0.59 -2.61 1.29
N GLY A 155 0.25 -2.55 -0.01
CA GLY A 155 0.85 -1.59 -0.92
C GLY A 155 0.24 -0.21 -0.74
N GLU A 156 1.01 0.80 -0.36
CA GLU A 156 0.47 2.13 -0.06
C GLU A 156 0.27 2.97 -1.30
N SER A 157 1.35 3.17 -2.04
CA SER A 157 1.33 4.04 -3.19
C SER A 157 2.50 3.76 -4.11
N MET A 158 2.29 4.13 -5.37
CA MET A 158 3.26 4.02 -6.44
C MET A 158 3.37 5.32 -7.21
N PHE A 159 4.53 5.52 -7.84
CA PHE A 159 4.78 6.61 -8.76
C PHE A 159 5.49 6.10 -10.02
N ALA A 160 5.35 6.83 -11.11
CA ALA A 160 6.06 6.59 -12.35
C ALA A 160 6.34 7.91 -13.06
N LYS A 161 7.61 8.16 -13.40
CA LYS A 161 8.06 9.28 -14.24
C LYS A 161 8.08 8.91 -15.71
N VAL A 162 8.21 7.62 -16.01
CA VAL A 162 8.19 7.08 -17.37
C VAL A 162 7.14 5.97 -17.49
N SER A 163 6.66 5.77 -18.72
CA SER A 163 5.64 4.77 -19.00
C SER A 163 6.07 3.38 -18.54
N ASN A 164 5.13 2.65 -17.93
CA ASN A 164 5.30 1.27 -17.45
C ASN A 164 6.27 1.08 -16.26
N ALA A 165 6.91 2.11 -15.73
CA ALA A 165 7.87 1.94 -14.63
C ALA A 165 7.23 1.34 -13.36
N SER A 166 6.17 1.96 -12.82
CA SER A 166 5.46 1.45 -11.63
C SER A 166 4.91 0.03 -11.86
N LYS A 167 4.31 -0.21 -13.04
CA LYS A 167 3.79 -1.52 -13.45
C LYS A 167 4.89 -2.58 -13.50
N ALA A 168 6.04 -2.24 -14.08
CA ALA A 168 7.19 -3.15 -14.16
C ALA A 168 7.73 -3.48 -12.76
N GLY A 169 7.87 -2.46 -11.89
CA GLY A 169 8.30 -2.65 -10.50
C GLY A 169 7.35 -3.55 -9.72
N PHE A 170 6.05 -3.31 -9.83
CA PHE A 170 5.04 -4.12 -9.16
C PHE A 170 5.05 -5.57 -9.66
N ILE A 171 5.06 -5.79 -10.99
CA ILE A 171 5.16 -7.14 -11.56
C ILE A 171 6.43 -7.85 -11.07
N HIS A 172 7.58 -7.18 -11.10
CA HIS A 172 8.84 -7.73 -10.61
C HIS A 172 8.71 -8.18 -9.15
N PHE A 173 8.18 -7.33 -8.27
CA PHE A 173 7.97 -7.66 -6.87
C PHE A 173 7.06 -8.88 -6.68
N VAL A 174 5.89 -8.91 -7.32
CA VAL A 174 4.95 -10.04 -7.18
C VAL A 174 5.57 -11.34 -7.67
N GLN A 175 6.36 -11.30 -8.76
CA GLN A 175 7.07 -12.47 -9.26
C GLN A 175 8.18 -12.93 -8.31
N THR A 176 8.97 -12.01 -7.76
CA THR A 176 10.07 -12.30 -6.82
C THR A 176 9.53 -12.93 -5.55
N TYR A 177 8.46 -12.38 -4.99
CA TYR A 177 7.90 -12.79 -3.70
C TYR A 177 6.72 -13.75 -3.82
N LYS A 178 6.52 -14.37 -4.99
CA LYS A 178 5.34 -15.18 -5.29
C LYS A 178 5.09 -16.31 -4.28
N ASN A 179 6.16 -16.94 -3.79
CA ASN A 179 6.08 -18.07 -2.84
C ASN A 179 6.11 -17.62 -1.37
N GLU A 180 6.37 -16.34 -1.12
CA GLU A 180 6.49 -15.77 0.22
C GLU A 180 5.24 -15.02 0.63
N LEU A 181 4.57 -14.37 -0.33
CA LEU A 181 3.33 -13.63 -0.12
C LEU A 181 2.11 -14.53 -0.29
N GLU A 182 1.14 -14.34 0.59
CA GLU A 182 -0.19 -14.94 0.49
C GLU A 182 -1.15 -14.00 -0.22
N ILE A 183 -1.07 -12.70 0.09
CA ILE A 183 -1.94 -11.67 -0.48
C ILE A 183 -1.23 -10.31 -0.51
N ILE A 184 -1.56 -9.53 -1.53
CA ILE A 184 -1.19 -8.12 -1.61
C ILE A 184 -2.46 -7.30 -1.43
N ASP A 185 -2.52 -6.51 -0.36
CA ASP A 185 -3.60 -5.56 -0.12
C ASP A 185 -3.40 -4.32 -1.00
N CYS A 186 -4.41 -4.03 -1.81
CA CYS A 186 -4.45 -2.90 -2.73
C CYS A 186 -5.46 -1.84 -2.26
N GLN A 187 -6.05 -2.03 -1.07
CA GLN A 187 -7.03 -1.18 -0.41
C GLN A 187 -8.28 -0.91 -1.28
N SER A 188 -8.17 0.02 -2.21
CA SER A 188 -9.24 0.52 -3.07
C SER A 188 -9.02 0.12 -4.53
N HIS A 189 -10.13 -0.04 -5.27
CA HIS A 189 -10.08 -0.43 -6.67
C HIS A 189 -9.32 0.58 -7.53
N THR A 190 -8.51 0.03 -8.46
CA THR A 190 -8.01 0.79 -9.61
C THR A 190 -8.04 -0.09 -10.86
N GLU A 191 -8.42 0.47 -12.00
CA GLU A 191 -8.37 -0.24 -13.29
C GLU A 191 -6.95 -0.76 -13.60
N HIS A 192 -5.93 -0.04 -13.14
CA HIS A 192 -4.54 -0.43 -13.30
C HIS A 192 -4.24 -1.78 -12.66
N LEU A 193 -4.58 -1.95 -11.38
CA LEU A 193 -4.32 -3.17 -10.62
C LEU A 193 -5.29 -4.29 -11.01
N GLU A 194 -6.53 -3.97 -11.36
CA GLU A 194 -7.48 -4.94 -11.92
C GLU A 194 -6.94 -5.57 -13.21
N SER A 195 -6.32 -4.76 -14.09
CA SER A 195 -5.67 -5.28 -15.32
C SER A 195 -4.51 -6.25 -15.02
N LEU A 196 -3.94 -6.19 -13.81
CA LEU A 196 -2.89 -7.08 -13.32
C LEU A 196 -3.44 -8.29 -12.55
N GLY A 197 -4.76 -8.43 -12.44
CA GLY A 197 -5.42 -9.57 -11.79
C GLY A 197 -5.97 -9.28 -10.40
N ALA A 198 -5.87 -8.04 -9.90
CA ALA A 198 -6.47 -7.69 -8.61
C ALA A 198 -8.00 -7.76 -8.68
N ARG A 199 -8.64 -8.13 -7.56
CA ARG A 199 -10.09 -8.31 -7.45
C ARG A 199 -10.59 -7.97 -6.06
N MET A 200 -11.89 -7.78 -5.95
CA MET A 200 -12.58 -7.62 -4.67
C MET A 200 -12.74 -8.96 -3.96
N ILE A 201 -12.54 -8.98 -2.64
CA ILE A 201 -12.93 -10.06 -1.73
C ILE A 201 -13.74 -9.50 -0.55
N PRO A 202 -14.57 -10.33 0.11
CA PRO A 202 -15.21 -9.90 1.35
C PRO A 202 -14.17 -9.45 2.37
N LYS A 203 -14.39 -8.32 3.05
CA LYS A 203 -13.50 -7.81 4.12
C LYS A 203 -13.18 -8.88 5.16
N LYS A 204 -14.17 -9.70 5.52
CA LYS A 204 -14.01 -10.80 6.49
C LYS A 204 -12.98 -11.85 6.04
N GLU A 205 -12.91 -12.12 4.74
CA GLU A 205 -11.90 -13.04 4.18
C GLU A 205 -10.50 -12.42 4.28
N PHE A 206 -10.37 -11.14 3.90
CA PHE A 206 -9.11 -10.39 4.03
C PHE A 206 -8.60 -10.36 5.48
N LEU A 207 -9.44 -9.96 6.43
CA LEU A 207 -9.07 -9.85 7.84
C LEU A 207 -8.67 -11.21 8.44
N LYS A 208 -9.33 -12.30 8.02
CA LYS A 208 -8.93 -13.65 8.43
C LYS A 208 -7.52 -13.98 7.97
N THR A 209 -7.19 -13.73 6.69
CA THR A 209 -5.84 -13.95 6.15
C THR A 209 -4.80 -13.09 6.85
N LEU A 210 -5.12 -11.81 7.09
CA LEU A 210 -4.24 -10.88 7.79
C LEU A 210 -3.94 -11.32 9.23
N HIS A 211 -4.97 -11.64 10.03
CA HIS A 211 -4.76 -11.99 11.44
C HIS A 211 -3.98 -13.30 11.60
N ASN A 212 -4.19 -14.29 10.74
CA ASN A 212 -3.39 -15.52 10.72
C ASN A 212 -1.89 -15.26 10.48
N ASN A 213 -1.56 -14.13 9.84
CA ASN A 213 -0.20 -13.69 9.57
C ASN A 213 0.39 -12.78 10.66
N ASN A 214 -0.44 -12.20 11.54
CA ASN A 214 0.01 -11.43 12.71
C ASN A 214 0.42 -12.30 13.90
N GLU A 215 -0.15 -13.50 14.02
CA GLU A 215 0.05 -14.41 15.15
C GLU A 215 1.37 -15.22 15.08
N ARG A 216 2.23 -14.95 14.10
CA ARG A 216 3.49 -15.66 13.85
C ARG A 216 4.69 -14.75 14.05
#